data_AF-A0A2P6VVV4-F1
#
_entry.id   AF-A0A2P6VVV4-F1
#
_cell.length_a   1.000
_cell.length_b   1.000
_cell.length_c   1.000
_cell.angle_alpha   90.00
_cell.angle_beta   90.00
_cell.angle_gamma   90.00
#
_symmetry.space_group_name_H-M   'P 1'
#
loop_
_entity.id
_entity.type
_entity.pdbx_description
1 polymer ?
#
loop_
_entity_poly.entity_id
_entity_poly.type
_entity_poly.pdbx_seq_one_letter_code
_entity_poly.pdbx_strand_id
1 'polypeptide(L)'
;MRDARDRPFGRVAGSQVQPDTRGPSWLLVELAPEAAGELNGEGRFCWLPYAAVGGIRRDAVRLAESAGLVLEEVDGPVSRPQP
;
A
#
# COMPACT_ATOMS: atom_id res chain seq x y z
N MET A 1 23.86 -7.72 5.38
CA MET A 1 22.66 -7.88 4.54
C MET A 1 21.55 -7.14 5.26
N ARG A 2 21.21 -5.91 4.86
CA ARG A 2 20.18 -5.10 5.55
C ARG A 2 18.81 -5.66 5.18
N ASP A 3 18.02 -6.03 6.18
CA ASP A 3 16.65 -6.53 6.04
C ASP A 3 15.83 -5.59 5.17
N ALA A 4 15.29 -6.09 4.05
CA ALA A 4 14.39 -5.33 3.16
C ALA A 4 13.09 -4.90 3.87
N ARG A 5 12.82 -5.44 5.07
CA ARG A 5 11.61 -5.23 5.89
C ARG A 5 11.49 -3.84 6.49
N ASP A 6 12.58 -3.08 6.60
CA ASP A 6 12.58 -1.71 7.15
C ASP A 6 12.71 -0.63 6.06
N ARG A 7 12.66 -1.00 4.77
CA ARG A 7 12.69 -0.01 3.69
C ARG A 7 11.35 0.73 3.61
N PRO A 8 11.34 2.07 3.56
CA PRO A 8 10.10 2.81 3.38
C PRO A 8 9.50 2.48 2.01
N PHE A 9 8.31 1.88 2.03
CA PHE A 9 7.53 1.60 0.82
C PHE A 9 6.95 2.88 0.20
N GLY A 10 6.48 3.78 1.04
CA GLY A 10 5.85 5.03 0.63
C GLY A 10 5.22 5.77 1.79
N ARG A 11 4.46 6.81 1.45
CA ARG A 11 3.70 7.63 2.38
C ARG A 11 2.22 7.37 2.20
N VAL A 12 1.48 7.16 3.29
CA VAL A 12 0.01 7.10 3.23
C VAL A 12 -0.53 8.47 2.85
N ALA A 13 -1.22 8.55 1.71
CA ALA A 13 -1.85 9.76 1.20
C ALA A 13 -3.35 9.82 1.54
N GLY A 14 -3.99 8.67 1.78
CA GLY A 14 -5.38 8.60 2.18
C GLY A 14 -5.88 7.18 2.43
N SER A 15 -7.17 7.05 2.72
CA SER A 15 -7.84 5.77 2.89
C SER A 15 -9.24 5.80 2.29
N GLN A 16 -9.68 4.67 1.75
CA GLN A 16 -11.08 4.44 1.40
C GLN A 16 -11.77 3.70 2.54
N VAL A 17 -13.01 4.08 2.81
CA VAL A 17 -13.87 3.46 3.82
C VAL A 17 -15.03 2.77 3.11
N GLN A 18 -15.36 1.55 3.52
CA GLN A 18 -16.57 0.87 3.07
C GLN A 18 -17.81 1.57 3.64
N PRO A 19 -18.81 1.89 2.82
CA PRO A 19 -19.99 2.63 3.28
C PRO A 19 -20.82 1.86 4.31
N ASP A 20 -20.87 0.53 4.19
CA ASP A 20 -21.72 -0.31 5.05
C ASP A 20 -21.08 -0.61 6.41
N THR A 21 -19.80 -0.98 6.41
CA THR A 21 -19.08 -1.35 7.64
C THR A 21 -18.46 -0.15 8.35
N ARG A 22 -18.35 1.00 7.64
CA ARG A 22 -17.55 2.16 8.04
C ARG A 22 -16.09 1.82 8.37
N GLY A 23 -15.63 0.64 7.94
CA GLY A 23 -14.27 0.18 8.12
C GLY A 23 -13.37 0.62 6.96
N PRO A 24 -12.07 0.84 7.20
CA PRO A 24 -11.13 1.09 6.12
C PRO A 24 -11.00 -0.16 5.24
N SER A 25 -11.14 0.01 3.93
CA SER A 25 -11.01 -1.07 2.96
C SER A 25 -9.71 -0.99 2.17
N TRP A 26 -9.24 0.23 1.90
CA TRP A 26 -8.03 0.47 1.12
C TRP A 26 -7.22 1.65 1.64
N LEU A 27 -5.91 1.59 1.46
CA LEU A 27 -4.97 2.69 1.69
C LEU A 27 -4.44 3.20 0.36
N LEU A 28 -4.50 4.51 0.16
CA LEU A 28 -3.79 5.16 -0.94
C LEU A 28 -2.38 5.47 -0.46
N VAL A 29 -1.38 4.93 -1.14
CA VAL A 29 0.02 5.12 -0.81
C VAL A 29 0.71 5.83 -1.96
N GLU A 30 1.38 6.93 -1.62
CA GLU A 30 2.35 7.59 -2.48
C GLU A 30 3.67 6.83 -2.38
N LEU A 31 4.09 6.19 -3.47
CA LEU A 31 5.26 5.31 -3.50
C LEU A 31 6.55 6.11 -3.33
N ALA A 32 7.48 5.55 -2.55
CA ALA A 32 8.85 6.05 -2.53
C ALA A 32 9.50 5.80 -3.91
N PRO A 33 10.45 6.64 -4.38
CA PRO A 33 11.11 6.47 -5.67
C PRO A 33 11.68 5.05 -5.88
N GLU A 34 12.19 4.47 -4.80
CA GLU A 34 12.72 3.13 -4.78
C GLU A 34 11.67 2.04 -5.02
N ALA A 35 10.48 2.18 -4.43
CA ALA A 35 9.36 1.26 -4.60
C ALA A 35 8.67 1.45 -5.96
N ALA A 36 8.61 2.69 -6.47
CA ALA A 36 8.09 2.99 -7.80
C ALA A 36 8.93 2.35 -8.91
N GLY A 37 10.25 2.22 -8.71
CA GLY A 37 11.14 1.51 -9.62
C GLY A 37 10.90 -0.01 -9.65
N GLU A 38 10.50 -0.60 -8.53
CA GLU A 38 10.09 -2.01 -8.44
C GLU A 38 8.74 -2.27 -9.15
N LEU A 39 7.91 -1.23 -9.28
CA LEU A 39 6.59 -1.23 -9.92
C LEU A 39 6.62 -0.88 -11.43
N ASN A 40 7.77 -1.04 -12.10
CA ASN A 40 7.92 -0.72 -13.53
C ASN A 40 7.44 0.69 -13.93
N GLY A 41 7.44 1.66 -13.00
CA GLY A 41 7.05 3.05 -13.28
C GLY A 41 5.54 3.30 -13.39
N GLU A 42 4.68 2.37 -12.98
CA GLU A 42 3.22 2.53 -13.00
C GLU A 42 2.71 3.47 -11.89
N GLY A 43 3.02 4.75 -12.03
CA GLY A 43 2.42 5.82 -11.23
C GLY A 43 3.07 6.07 -9.87
N ARG A 44 2.91 7.30 -9.38
CA ARG A 44 3.40 7.71 -8.04
C ARG A 44 2.52 7.16 -6.91
N PHE A 45 1.38 6.56 -7.22
CA PHE A 45 0.38 6.14 -6.24
C PHE A 45 -0.11 4.73 -6.51
N CYS A 46 -0.29 3.95 -5.44
CA CYS A 46 -0.93 2.65 -5.47
C CYS A 46 -2.02 2.56 -4.40
N TRP A 47 -3.03 1.73 -4.66
CA TRP A 47 -3.99 1.32 -3.63
C TRP A 47 -3.55 0.00 -3.03
N LEU A 48 -3.48 -0.07 -1.70
CA LEU A 48 -3.22 -1.31 -0.96
C LEU A 48 -4.48 -1.73 -0.21
N PRO A 49 -4.84 -3.02 -0.21
CA PRO A 49 -5.94 -3.49 0.60
C PRO A 49 -5.60 -3.30 2.08
N TYR A 50 -6.57 -2.90 2.89
CA TYR A 50 -6.33 -2.73 4.33
C TYR A 50 -5.95 -4.06 5.02
N ALA A 51 -6.32 -5.19 4.42
CA ALA A 51 -5.88 -6.52 4.85
C ALA A 51 -4.36 -6.73 4.79
N ALA A 52 -3.65 -6.00 3.91
CA ALA A 52 -2.20 -6.03 3.84
C ALA A 52 -1.52 -5.22 4.96
N VAL A 53 -2.27 -4.54 5.83
CA VAL A 53 -1.71 -3.81 6.97
C VAL A 53 -1.42 -4.76 8.12
N GLY A 54 -0.14 -4.97 8.41
CA GLY A 54 0.35 -5.78 9.52
C GLY A 54 0.41 -5.04 10.86
N GLY A 55 0.26 -3.71 10.85
CA GLY A 55 0.10 -2.93 12.08
C GLY A 55 0.23 -1.43 11.87
N ILE A 56 -0.43 -0.65 12.71
CA ILE A 56 -0.39 0.82 12.68
C ILE A 56 0.29 1.33 13.94
N ARG A 57 1.28 2.18 13.77
CA ARG A 57 1.93 2.96 14.83
C ARG A 57 1.66 4.44 14.62
N ARG A 58 1.97 5.24 15.63
CA ARG A 58 1.75 6.69 15.62
C ARG A 58 2.23 7.37 14.33
N ASP A 59 3.40 6.97 13.84
CA ASP A 59 4.07 7.64 12.71
C ASP A 59 4.32 6.71 11.51
N ALA A 60 3.80 5.47 11.53
CA ALA A 60 4.09 4.48 10.49
C ALA A 60 3.00 3.42 10.37
N VAL A 61 2.74 3.00 9.13
CA VAL A 61 1.96 1.80 8.81
C VAL A 61 2.94 0.72 8.38
N ARG A 62 2.85 -0.46 9.00
CA ARG A 62 3.60 -1.66 8.61
C ARG A 62 2.72 -2.53 7.75
N LEU A 63 3.27 -3.02 6.65
CA LEU A 63 2.64 -4.06 5.85
C LEU A 63 2.86 -5.42 6.51
N ALA A 64 1.89 -6.32 6.38
CA ALA A 64 1.97 -7.68 6.90
C ALA A 64 3.01 -8.50 6.14
N GLU A 65 3.18 -8.22 4.85
CA GLU A 65 4.13 -8.86 3.95
C GLU A 65 4.98 -7.83 3.20
N SER A 66 6.03 -8.31 2.52
CA SER A 66 6.86 -7.45 1.66
C SER A 66 6.00 -6.82 0.57
N ALA A 67 6.19 -5.53 0.34
CA ALA A 67 5.30 -4.76 -0.50
C ALA A 67 5.18 -5.28 -1.95
N GLY A 68 6.25 -5.88 -2.50
CA GLY A 68 6.21 -6.53 -3.80
C GLY A 68 5.17 -7.63 -3.91
N LEU A 69 5.00 -8.46 -2.86
CA LEU A 69 3.99 -9.54 -2.84
C LEU A 69 2.57 -8.96 -2.77
N VAL A 70 2.36 -7.93 -1.95
CA VAL A 70 1.07 -7.24 -1.84
C VAL A 70 0.67 -6.66 -3.20
N LEU A 71 1.64 -6.13 -3.94
CA LEU A 71 1.43 -5.51 -5.24
C LEU A 71 1.25 -6.52 -6.38
N GLU A 72 1.86 -7.72 -6.31
CA GLU A 72 1.59 -8.81 -7.25
C GLU A 72 0.14 -9.33 -7.13
N GLU A 73 -0.48 -9.20 -5.96
CA GLU A 73 -1.91 -9.51 -5.75
C GLU A 73 -2.85 -8.38 -6.18
N VAL A 74 -2.37 -7.14 -6.31
CA VAL A 74 -3.17 -5.99 -6.77
C VAL A 74 -2.90 -5.75 -8.26
N ASP A 75 -3.71 -6.38 -9.12
CA ASP A 75 -3.61 -6.26 -10.58
C ASP A 75 -3.85 -4.81 -11.07
N GLY A 76 -2.77 -4.08 -11.35
CA GLY A 76 -2.72 -2.89 -12.22
C GLY A 76 -3.04 -1.51 -11.60
N PRO A 77 -2.61 -0.41 -12.26
CA PRO A 77 -2.70 0.94 -11.73
C PRO A 77 -4.12 1.52 -11.75
N VAL A 78 -4.43 2.25 -10.67
CA VAL A 78 -5.48 3.29 -10.54
C VAL A 78 -6.87 2.93 -11.10
N SER A 79 -7.34 1.70 -10.89
CA SER A 79 -8.79 1.48 -10.80
C SER A 79 -9.14 1.36 -9.33
N ARG A 80 -9.90 2.34 -8.82
CA ARG A 80 -10.42 2.29 -7.44
C ARG A 80 -11.15 0.95 -7.31
N PRO A 81 -10.71 0.05 -6.43
CA PRO A 81 -11.39 -1.22 -6.24
C PRO A 81 -12.86 -0.94 -5.88
N GLN A 82 -13.76 -1.57 -6.62
CA GLN A 82 -15.19 -1.42 -6.35
C GLN A 82 -15.52 -2.08 -5.01
N PRO A 83 -16.42 -1.47 -4.22
CA PRO A 83 -16.84 -2.01 -2.92
C PRO A 83 -17.51 -3.38 -3.05
#